data_AF-A0A8T4JJU6-F1
#
_entry.id   AF-A0A8T4JJU6-F1
#
_cell.length_a   1.000
_cell.length_b   1.000
_cell.length_c   1.000
_cell.angle_alpha   90.00
_cell.angle_beta   90.00
_cell.angle_gamma   90.00
#
_symmetry.space_group_name_H-M   'P 1'
#
loop_
_entity.id
_entity.type
_entity.pdbx_description
1 polymer ?
#
loop_
_entity_poly.entity_id
_entity_poly.type
_entity_poly.pdbx_seq_one_letter_code
_entity_poly.pdbx_strand_id
1 'polypeptide(L)'
;MFKKENKKSQGLSINFIIIAAISLIVLIVLIAIFTGRIGKTAENLESCWLRGGKCSEDPCGDNYAEIKNTKECPPDGDKYCCVEVLT
;
A
#
# COMPACT_ATOMS: atom_id res chain seq x y z
N MET A 1 -0.49 -56.54 27.42
CA MET A 1 -1.72 -55.84 26.99
C MET A 1 -1.29 -54.61 26.19
N PHE A 2 -1.35 -54.65 24.87
CA PHE A 2 -0.90 -53.54 24.01
C PHE A 2 -2.12 -52.80 23.45
N LYS A 3 -2.32 -51.57 23.93
CA LYS A 3 -3.40 -50.68 23.51
C LYS A 3 -3.02 -50.09 22.15
N LYS A 4 -3.69 -50.54 21.09
CA LYS A 4 -3.47 -50.07 19.72
C LYS A 4 -4.22 -48.74 19.53
N GLU A 5 -3.47 -47.65 19.51
CA GLU A 5 -4.06 -46.34 19.20
C GLU A 5 -4.48 -46.30 17.73
N ASN A 6 -5.78 -46.13 17.50
CA ASN A 6 -6.32 -45.91 16.17
C ASN A 6 -5.87 -44.53 15.70
N LYS A 7 -4.85 -44.47 14.84
CA LYS A 7 -4.56 -43.28 14.05
C LYS A 7 -5.78 -42.98 13.18
N LYS A 8 -6.63 -42.05 13.61
CA LYS A 8 -7.65 -41.43 12.75
C LYS A 8 -6.88 -40.72 11.64
N SER A 9 -6.68 -41.43 10.53
CA SER A 9 -6.28 -40.82 9.28
C SER A 9 -7.36 -39.79 8.97
N GLN A 10 -7.07 -38.52 9.24
CA GLN A 10 -7.87 -37.43 8.75
C GLN A 10 -7.66 -37.43 7.24
N GLY A 11 -8.44 -38.25 6.55
CA GLY A 11 -8.58 -38.16 5.10
C GLY A 11 -9.20 -36.80 4.84
N LEU A 12 -8.36 -35.80 4.58
CA LEU A 12 -8.81 -34.51 4.09
C LEU A 12 -9.60 -34.84 2.83
N SER A 13 -10.92 -34.64 2.88
CA SER A 13 -11.81 -35.00 1.78
C SER A 13 -11.29 -34.34 0.51
N ILE A 14 -11.28 -35.05 -0.62
CA ILE A 14 -10.76 -34.51 -1.88
C ILE A 14 -11.45 -33.17 -2.23
N ASN A 15 -12.72 -33.01 -1.85
CA ASN A 15 -13.48 -31.77 -1.98
C ASN A 15 -12.87 -30.61 -1.20
N PHE A 16 -12.34 -30.87 0.00
CA PHE A 16 -11.67 -29.85 0.79
C PHE A 16 -10.39 -29.36 0.12
N ILE A 17 -9.63 -30.27 -0.49
CA ILE A 17 -8.42 -29.92 -1.25
C ILE A 17 -8.78 -29.04 -2.46
N ILE A 18 -9.85 -29.38 -3.18
CA ILE A 18 -10.34 -28.60 -4.32
C ILE A 18 -10.75 -27.19 -3.88
N ILE A 19 -11.54 -27.07 -2.80
CA ILE A 19 -11.97 -25.77 -2.27
C ILE A 19 -10.77 -24.94 -1.81
N ALA A 20 -9.80 -25.56 -1.13
CA ALA A 20 -8.58 -24.89 -0.70
C ALA A 20 -7.79 -24.33 -1.90
N ALA A 21 -7.64 -25.11 -2.98
CA ALA A 21 -6.96 -24.66 -4.19
C ALA A 21 -7.68 -23.47 -4.86
N ILE A 22 -9.02 -23.52 -4.99
CA ILE A 22 -9.81 -22.43 -5.56
C ILE A 22 -9.68 -21.17 -4.70
N SER A 23 -9.81 -21.32 -3.38
CA SER A 23 -9.72 -20.19 -2.45
C SER A 23 -8.36 -19.48 -2.51
N LEU A 24 -7.27 -20.25 -2.66
CA LEU A 24 -5.93 -19.72 -2.78
C LEU A 24 -5.75 -18.90 -4.06
N ILE A 25 -6.30 -19.39 -5.18
CA ILE A 25 -6.27 -18.65 -6.46
C ILE A 25 -7.06 -17.34 -6.34
N VAL A 26 -8.27 -17.38 -5.79
CA VAL A 26 -9.09 -16.17 -5.58
C VAL A 26 -8.35 -15.16 -4.71
N LEU A 27 -7.72 -15.60 -3.63
CA LEU A 27 -6.94 -14.72 -2.77
C LEU A 27 -5.79 -14.03 -3.52
N ILE A 28 -5.04 -14.77 -4.35
CA ILE A 28 -3.96 -14.21 -5.16
C ILE A 28 -4.50 -13.14 -6.12
N VAL A 29 -5.63 -13.41 -6.78
CA VAL A 29 -6.26 -12.46 -7.71
C VAL A 29 -6.69 -11.19 -6.98
N LEU A 30 -7.29 -11.32 -5.79
CA LEU A 30 -7.67 -10.17 -4.96
C LEU A 30 -6.44 -9.35 -4.56
N ILE A 31 -5.37 -10.00 -4.08
CA ILE A 31 -4.13 -9.31 -3.71
C ILE A 31 -3.54 -8.57 -4.92
N ALA A 32 -3.53 -9.17 -6.11
CA ALA A 32 -3.01 -8.53 -7.32
C ALA A 32 -3.78 -7.25 -7.68
N ILE A 33 -5.12 -7.31 -7.64
CA ILE A 33 -5.98 -6.16 -7.93
C ILE A 33 -5.82 -5.07 -6.86
N PHE A 34 -5.84 -5.45 -5.58
CA PHE A 34 -5.69 -4.51 -4.47
C PHE A 34 -4.31 -3.87 -4.47
N THR A 35 -3.24 -4.62 -4.68
CA THR A 35 -1.87 -4.09 -4.78
C THR A 35 -1.75 -3.08 -5.92
N GLY A 36 -2.34 -3.36 -7.09
CA GLY A 36 -2.34 -2.44 -8.22
C GLY A 36 -3.07 -1.11 -7.96
N ARG A 37 -4.16 -1.12 -7.18
CA ARG A 37 -4.87 0.11 -6.80
C ARG A 37 -4.19 0.85 -5.65
N ILE A 38 -3.70 0.15 -4.63
CA ILE A 38 -3.00 0.73 -3.48
C ILE A 38 -1.73 1.45 -3.93
N GLY A 39 -0.96 0.88 -4.88
CA GLY A 39 0.23 1.54 -5.43
C GLY A 39 -0.09 2.92 -6.01
N LYS A 40 -1.15 3.02 -6.82
CA LYS A 40 -1.60 4.31 -7.37
C LYS A 40 -2.08 5.27 -6.29
N THR A 41 -2.80 4.79 -5.28
CA THR A 41 -3.26 5.65 -4.18
C THR A 41 -2.09 6.17 -3.34
N ALA A 42 -1.05 5.37 -3.10
CA ALA A 42 0.15 5.80 -2.38
C ALA A 42 0.87 6.93 -3.13
N GLU A 43 1.02 6.82 -4.45
CA GLU A 43 1.61 7.89 -5.27
C GLU A 43 0.79 9.18 -5.22
N ASN A 44 -0.55 9.08 -5.15
CA ASN A 44 -1.39 10.26 -5.00
C ASN A 44 -1.30 10.86 -3.59
N LEU A 45 -1.02 10.09 -2.53
CA LEU A 45 -0.84 10.60 -1.16
C LEU A 45 0.52 11.30 -0.95
N GLU A 46 1.48 11.10 -1.85
CA GLU A 46 2.73 11.86 -1.90
C GLU A 46 2.59 13.21 -2.62
N SER A 47 1.36 13.59 -2.97
CA SER A 47 1.05 14.90 -3.53
C SER A 47 1.37 16.03 -2.54
N CYS A 48 1.97 17.10 -3.05
CA CYS A 48 2.16 18.33 -2.29
C CYS A 48 0.81 18.93 -1.93
N TRP A 49 -0.15 18.81 -2.85
CA TRP A 49 -1.47 19.41 -2.73
C TRP A 49 -2.35 18.73 -1.66
N LEU A 50 -2.38 17.40 -1.56
CA LEU A 50 -3.17 16.72 -0.50
C LEU A 50 -2.63 16.97 0.90
N ARG A 51 -1.35 17.33 1.02
CA ARG A 51 -0.72 17.73 2.27
C ARG A 51 -1.02 19.18 2.66
N GLY A 52 -1.82 19.89 1.85
CA GLY A 52 -2.13 21.31 2.05
C GLY A 52 -0.97 22.24 1.70
N GLY A 53 0.01 21.74 0.93
CA GLY A 53 1.18 22.51 0.51
C GLY A 53 0.96 23.29 -0.77
N LYS A 54 1.87 24.23 -1.04
CA LYS A 54 2.00 24.94 -2.31
C LYS A 54 3.37 24.65 -2.91
N CYS A 55 3.38 24.47 -4.23
CA CYS A 55 4.63 24.40 -4.98
C CYS A 55 5.23 25.82 -5.10
N SER A 56 6.54 25.92 -4.93
CA SER A 56 7.29 27.17 -5.08
C SER A 56 8.65 26.92 -5.74
N GLU A 57 9.09 27.88 -6.55
CA GLU A 57 10.40 27.88 -7.21
C GLU A 57 11.53 28.22 -6.21
N ASP A 58 11.23 29.03 -5.20
CA ASP A 58 12.14 29.49 -4.15
C ASP A 58 12.10 28.57 -2.91
N PRO A 59 13.18 28.51 -2.11
CA PRO A 59 13.19 27.76 -0.86
C PRO A 59 12.10 28.25 0.09
N CYS A 60 11.44 27.29 0.75
CA CYS A 60 10.37 27.56 1.72
C CYS A 60 10.87 28.50 2.83
N GLY A 61 10.14 29.56 3.13
CA GLY A 61 10.48 30.52 4.19
C GLY A 61 10.29 29.95 5.62
N ASP A 62 10.59 30.74 6.64
CA ASP A 62 10.70 30.30 8.04
C ASP A 62 9.41 29.68 8.64
N ASN A 63 8.23 29.92 8.05
CA ASN A 63 6.94 29.38 8.52
C ASN A 63 6.47 28.14 7.73
N TYR A 64 7.33 27.60 6.87
CA TYR A 64 6.99 26.52 5.97
C TYR A 64 7.95 25.34 6.12
N ALA A 65 7.42 24.12 6.08
CA ALA A 65 8.18 22.89 6.01
C ALA A 65 8.35 22.45 4.55
N GLU A 66 9.59 22.17 4.15
CA GLU A 66 9.91 21.61 2.85
C GLU A 66 9.69 20.08 2.87
N ILE A 67 8.86 19.58 1.95
CA ILE A 67 8.59 18.14 1.80
C ILE A 67 9.33 17.62 0.57
N LYS A 68 10.32 16.76 0.82
CA LYS A 68 11.12 16.10 -0.22
C LYS A 68 10.35 14.89 -0.80
N ASN A 69 10.52 14.62 -2.09
CA ASN A 69 9.91 13.52 -2.86
C ASN A 69 8.46 13.69 -3.32
N THR A 70 7.96 14.92 -3.47
CA THR A 70 6.66 15.13 -4.13
C THR A 70 6.82 15.10 -5.65
N LYS A 71 6.14 14.21 -6.36
CA LYS A 71 6.22 14.06 -7.83
C LYS A 71 5.40 15.10 -8.62
N GLU A 72 4.70 15.99 -7.93
CA GLU A 72 3.73 16.91 -8.56
C GLU A 72 4.27 18.28 -8.89
N CYS A 73 5.32 18.75 -8.20
CA CYS A 73 5.88 20.05 -8.54
C CYS A 73 6.73 19.90 -9.83
N PRO A 74 6.37 20.61 -10.92
CA PRO A 74 6.97 20.41 -12.22
C PRO A 74 8.48 20.73 -12.20
N PRO A 75 9.31 19.94 -12.92
CA PRO A 75 10.76 20.15 -12.95
C PRO A 75 11.19 21.48 -13.59
N ASP A 76 10.29 22.13 -14.34
CA ASP A 76 10.54 23.36 -15.09
C ASP A 76 10.07 24.65 -14.37
N GLY A 77 9.86 24.60 -13.06
CA GLY A 77 9.60 25.79 -12.25
C GLY A 77 9.71 25.51 -10.76
N ASP A 78 8.75 24.77 -10.22
CA ASP A 78 8.64 24.58 -8.77
C ASP A 78 9.44 23.37 -8.27
N LYS A 79 10.52 23.62 -7.51
CA LYS A 79 11.38 22.56 -6.97
C LYS A 79 10.97 22.12 -5.57
N TYR A 80 10.23 22.95 -4.85
CA TYR A 80 9.95 22.75 -3.44
C TYR A 80 8.44 22.67 -3.17
N CYS A 81 8.04 21.66 -2.38
CA CYS A 81 6.72 21.60 -1.79
C CYS A 81 6.77 22.24 -0.40
N CYS A 82 6.08 23.37 -0.21
CA CYS A 82 6.05 24.11 1.05
C CYS A 82 4.70 23.93 1.75
N VAL A 83 4.72 23.37 2.96
CA VAL A 83 3.52 23.23 3.81
C VAL A 83 3.61 24.20 4.98
N GLU A 84 2.56 24.96 5.23
CA GLU A 84 2.50 25.90 6.34
C GLU A 84 2.53 25.16 7.68
N VAL A 85 3.49 25.50 8.53
CA VAL A 85 3.59 24.96 9.88
C VAL A 85 2.84 25.92 10.80
N LEU A 86 1.62 25.54 11.19
CA LEU A 86 0.91 26.22 12.27
C LEU A 86 1.72 26.00 13.55
N THR A 87 2.45 27.04 13.94
CA THR A 87 3.14 27.15 15.23
C THR A 87 2.20 27.72 16.28
#